data_AF-A0A1G4A174-F1
#
_entry.id   AF-A0A1G4A174-F1
#
_cell.length_a   1.000
_cell.length_b   1.000
_cell.length_c   1.000
_cell.angle_alpha   90.00
_cell.angle_beta   90.00
_cell.angle_gamma   90.00
#
_symmetry.space_group_name_H-M   'P 1'
#
loop_
_entity.id
_entity.type
_entity.pdbx_description
1 polymer ?
#
loop_
_entity_poly.entity_id
_entity_poly.type
_entity_poly.pdbx_seq_one_letter_code
_entity_poly.pdbx_strand_id
1 'polypeptide(L)'
;MMTRNKWNVDRNAWIAWTVLFLIMAGIIVSGSHRTVVPSYRQSAMDWFAGRQLYDGTGVGGFVYFPHAAILFMPLTWLPPLLGEVIWRLVNIGTLALGFHSFARLAAEKSREEIFPMMTLVAIPLTWDCARNGQATLALTGLMLLAVVDVARDRWWRATLWLCLGIALKPLMLVLALLIGAIVRPMTWRTLVGMAVLALSPFLFQHPFYVLQQYSGCWQNTTAAAHVGVAVQGWTSPFVSLRLAGIDVPERGQTAIRIVAAVITWMLSVLVRRRYDAARSAVFVFSMAAVYLMLFSPRTENNTYAMLGPAFAVFVARAFLIERRFAEGIVLTGVALVTAGSRTVGHLIAPGTEAIWLAPVLAAFFAVYLLVRIFERPPNPVEAR
;
A
#
# COMPACT_ATOMS: atom_id res chain seq x y z
N MET A 1 22.41 30.64 2.71
CA MET A 1 22.95 29.46 3.43
C MET A 1 21.87 28.40 3.70
N MET A 2 20.65 28.76 4.13
CA MET A 2 19.54 27.80 4.39
C MET A 2 19.06 26.98 3.18
N THR A 3 19.01 27.54 1.97
CA THR A 3 18.55 26.83 0.75
C THR A 3 19.50 25.71 0.32
N ARG A 4 20.81 25.91 0.49
CA ARG A 4 21.84 24.93 0.14
C ARG A 4 21.83 23.72 1.08
N ASN A 5 21.43 23.92 2.34
CA ASN A 5 21.34 22.84 3.33
C ASN A 5 20.13 21.92 3.06
N LYS A 6 18.96 22.49 2.73
CA LYS A 6 17.76 21.72 2.35
C LYS A 6 18.00 20.79 1.15
N TRP A 7 18.67 21.30 0.11
CA TRP A 7 19.06 20.50 -1.07
C TRP A 7 19.95 19.30 -0.73
N ASN A 8 20.83 19.45 0.27
CA ASN A 8 21.72 18.36 0.68
C ASN A 8 20.96 17.24 1.43
N VAL A 9 19.95 17.57 2.25
CA VAL A 9 19.21 16.55 3.02
C VAL A 9 18.26 15.76 2.12
N ASP A 10 17.60 16.42 1.16
CA ASP A 10 16.77 15.74 0.15
C ASP A 10 17.61 14.79 -0.72
N ARG A 11 18.84 15.19 -1.08
CA ARG A 11 19.77 14.32 -1.79
C ARG A 11 20.08 13.05 -1.00
N ASN A 12 20.29 13.14 0.31
CA ASN A 12 20.59 11.97 1.14
C ASN A 12 19.43 10.96 1.17
N ALA A 13 18.18 11.43 1.17
CA ALA A 13 17.02 10.56 1.06
C ALA A 13 17.00 9.81 -0.29
N TRP A 14 17.27 10.50 -1.40
CA TRP A 14 17.39 9.86 -2.72
C TRP A 14 18.54 8.86 -2.81
N ILE A 15 19.68 9.17 -2.18
CA ILE A 15 20.79 8.22 -2.05
C ILE A 15 20.33 6.97 -1.29
N ALA A 16 19.59 7.12 -0.19
CA ALA A 16 19.12 5.97 0.59
C ALA A 16 18.18 5.05 -0.23
N TRP A 17 17.26 5.61 -1.02
CA TRP A 17 16.42 4.82 -1.94
C TRP A 17 17.23 4.15 -3.05
N THR A 18 18.25 4.83 -3.58
CA THR A 18 19.17 4.28 -4.59
C THR A 18 19.97 3.11 -4.00
N VAL A 19 20.50 3.27 -2.79
CA VAL A 19 21.22 2.22 -2.07
C VAL A 19 20.30 1.03 -1.79
N LEU A 20 19.06 1.26 -1.36
CA LEU A 20 18.07 0.18 -1.20
C LEU A 20 17.90 -0.59 -2.51
N PHE A 21 17.69 0.10 -3.63
CA PHE A 21 17.58 -0.55 -4.94
C PHE A 21 18.85 -1.36 -5.31
N LEU A 22 20.04 -0.76 -5.18
CA LEU A 22 21.30 -1.42 -5.52
C LEU A 22 21.54 -2.67 -4.66
N ILE A 23 21.23 -2.62 -3.37
CA ILE A 23 21.29 -3.78 -2.48
C ILE A 23 20.33 -4.87 -2.96
N MET A 24 19.08 -4.51 -3.28
CA MET A 24 18.10 -5.50 -3.79
C MET A 24 18.56 -6.11 -5.12
N ALA A 25 19.08 -5.30 -6.04
CA ALA A 25 19.64 -5.79 -7.30
C ALA A 25 20.80 -6.77 -7.06
N GLY A 26 21.73 -6.42 -6.16
CA GLY A 26 22.84 -7.29 -5.77
C GLY A 26 22.38 -8.64 -5.19
N ILE A 27 21.36 -8.64 -4.32
CA ILE A 27 20.78 -9.87 -3.75
C ILE A 27 20.16 -10.77 -4.82
N ILE A 28 19.54 -10.19 -5.86
CA ILE A 28 18.97 -10.99 -6.96
C ILE A 28 20.08 -11.54 -7.86
N VAL A 29 21.07 -10.72 -8.21
CA VAL A 29 22.22 -11.14 -9.01
C VAL A 29 23.02 -12.25 -8.31
N SER A 30 23.07 -12.25 -6.97
CA SER A 30 23.71 -13.31 -6.19
C SER A 30 22.91 -14.63 -6.12
N GLY A 31 21.81 -14.77 -6.87
CA GLY A 31 21.04 -16.01 -6.98
C GLY A 31 19.93 -16.19 -5.95
N SER A 32 19.38 -15.11 -5.37
CA SER A 32 18.28 -15.27 -4.42
C SER A 32 16.99 -15.77 -5.09
N HIS A 33 16.44 -16.87 -4.57
CA HIS A 33 15.16 -17.44 -5.03
C HIS A 33 13.92 -16.88 -4.31
N ARG A 34 14.08 -15.96 -3.36
CA ARG A 34 12.97 -15.41 -2.56
C ARG A 34 12.27 -14.29 -3.33
N THR A 35 11.47 -14.65 -4.32
CA THR A 35 10.82 -13.71 -5.25
C THR A 35 9.45 -14.18 -5.71
N VAL A 36 8.53 -13.24 -5.94
CA VAL A 36 7.22 -13.50 -6.57
C VAL A 36 7.18 -13.11 -8.04
N VAL A 37 8.29 -12.57 -8.57
CA VAL A 37 8.40 -12.11 -9.95
C VAL A 37 8.15 -13.20 -11.00
N PRO A 38 8.58 -14.46 -10.79
CA PRO A 38 8.25 -15.54 -11.72
C PRO A 38 6.76 -15.69 -11.98
N SER A 39 5.89 -15.51 -10.97
CA SER A 39 4.44 -15.58 -11.15
C SER A 39 3.92 -14.47 -12.07
N TYR A 40 4.41 -13.23 -11.93
CA TYR A 40 4.03 -12.13 -12.83
C TYR A 40 4.48 -12.41 -14.27
N ARG A 41 5.71 -12.90 -14.43
CA ARG A 41 6.28 -13.22 -15.75
C ARG A 41 5.51 -14.35 -16.43
N GLN A 42 5.23 -15.42 -15.70
CA GLN A 42 4.50 -16.58 -16.22
C GLN A 42 3.10 -16.17 -16.68
N SER A 43 2.36 -15.41 -15.87
CA SER A 43 1.03 -14.93 -16.25
C SER A 43 1.03 -13.98 -17.44
N ALA A 44 2.06 -13.13 -17.57
CA ALA A 44 2.23 -12.31 -18.77
C ALA A 44 2.47 -13.18 -20.01
N MET A 45 3.26 -14.24 -19.91
CA MET A 45 3.47 -15.19 -21.01
C MET A 45 2.20 -15.99 -21.34
N ASP A 46 1.46 -16.43 -20.33
CA ASP A 46 0.21 -17.18 -20.51
C ASP A 46 -0.88 -16.33 -21.14
N TRP A 47 -0.96 -15.03 -20.78
CA TRP A 47 -1.84 -14.07 -21.43
C TRP A 47 -1.63 -14.02 -22.94
N PHE A 48 -0.38 -13.90 -23.38
CA PHE A 48 -0.05 -13.85 -24.81
C PHE A 48 -0.27 -15.18 -25.53
N ALA A 49 -0.07 -16.29 -24.82
CA ALA A 49 -0.28 -17.62 -25.36
C ALA A 49 -1.77 -18.05 -25.37
N GLY A 50 -2.70 -17.19 -24.90
CA GLY A 50 -4.11 -17.55 -24.76
C GLY A 50 -4.34 -18.68 -23.74
N ARG A 51 -3.41 -18.86 -22.80
CA ARG A 51 -3.48 -19.88 -21.73
C ARG A 51 -4.18 -19.33 -20.49
N GLN A 52 -4.72 -20.22 -19.68
CA GLN A 52 -5.44 -19.85 -18.46
C GLN A 52 -4.50 -19.16 -17.45
N LEU A 53 -4.88 -18.00 -16.92
CA LEU A 53 -4.08 -17.28 -15.92
C LEU A 53 -4.28 -17.79 -14.49
N TYR A 54 -5.44 -18.36 -14.22
CA TYR A 54 -5.91 -18.71 -12.88
C TYR A 54 -6.10 -20.21 -12.76
N ASP A 55 -5.48 -20.80 -11.73
CA ASP A 55 -5.63 -22.23 -11.40
C ASP A 55 -6.88 -22.52 -10.54
N GLY A 56 -7.58 -21.50 -10.07
CA GLY A 56 -8.80 -21.60 -9.28
C GLY A 56 -8.58 -21.97 -7.82
N THR A 57 -7.34 -22.18 -7.38
CA THR A 57 -7.01 -22.57 -6.00
C THR A 57 -7.11 -21.39 -5.04
N GLY A 58 -6.95 -20.16 -5.53
CA GLY A 58 -6.86 -18.97 -4.70
C GLY A 58 -5.60 -18.87 -3.85
N VAL A 59 -4.67 -19.84 -3.91
CA VAL A 59 -3.47 -19.92 -3.05
C VAL A 59 -2.24 -20.14 -3.91
N GLY A 60 -1.21 -19.32 -3.71
CA GLY A 60 -0.10 -19.29 -4.67
C GLY A 60 -0.56 -18.75 -6.03
N GLY A 61 0.30 -18.87 -7.04
CA GLY A 61 -0.02 -18.48 -8.42
C GLY A 61 -0.33 -16.99 -8.61
N PHE A 62 -1.11 -16.69 -9.66
CA PHE A 62 -1.52 -15.35 -10.05
C PHE A 62 -2.91 -15.00 -9.55
N VAL A 63 -3.02 -13.86 -8.87
CA VAL A 63 -4.20 -13.48 -8.08
C VAL A 63 -4.63 -12.03 -8.33
N TYR A 64 -4.15 -11.46 -9.43
CA TYR A 64 -4.39 -10.08 -9.83
C TYR A 64 -5.36 -10.04 -11.00
N PHE A 65 -5.88 -8.84 -11.34
CA PHE A 65 -6.63 -8.68 -12.57
C PHE A 65 -5.75 -8.98 -13.80
N PRO A 66 -6.34 -9.35 -14.95
CA PRO A 66 -5.57 -9.63 -16.17
C PRO A 66 -4.65 -8.48 -16.58
N HIS A 67 -5.01 -7.24 -16.23
CA HIS A 67 -4.19 -6.05 -16.43
C HIS A 67 -2.78 -6.14 -15.86
N ALA A 68 -2.57 -6.84 -14.75
CA ALA A 68 -1.23 -6.96 -14.17
C ALA A 68 -0.31 -7.79 -15.08
N ALA A 69 -0.86 -8.82 -15.75
CA ALA A 69 -0.14 -9.60 -16.74
C ALA A 69 0.20 -8.74 -17.97
N ILE A 70 -0.74 -7.92 -18.43
CA ILE A 70 -0.52 -6.97 -19.54
C ILE A 70 0.55 -5.93 -19.18
N LEU A 71 0.49 -5.34 -17.99
CA LEU A 71 1.48 -4.35 -17.55
C LEU A 71 2.88 -4.93 -17.38
N PHE A 72 2.98 -6.22 -17.02
CA PHE A 72 4.25 -6.90 -16.86
C PHE A 72 4.84 -7.37 -18.20
N MET A 73 4.04 -7.42 -19.27
CA MET A 73 4.46 -7.89 -20.61
C MET A 73 5.81 -7.36 -21.07
N PRO A 74 6.12 -6.04 -21.04
CA PRO A 74 7.38 -5.55 -21.59
C PRO A 74 8.62 -6.17 -20.93
N LEU A 75 8.50 -6.61 -19.67
CA LEU A 75 9.59 -7.25 -18.94
C LEU A 75 9.78 -8.72 -19.35
N THR A 76 8.81 -9.34 -20.02
CA THR A 76 8.93 -10.71 -20.54
C THR A 76 9.88 -10.80 -21.74
N TRP A 77 10.08 -9.71 -22.47
CA TRP A 77 11.03 -9.64 -23.60
C TRP A 77 12.50 -9.57 -23.16
N LEU A 78 12.74 -9.25 -21.88
CA LEU A 78 14.07 -9.20 -21.30
C LEU A 78 14.46 -10.56 -20.72
N PRO A 79 15.77 -10.86 -20.60
CA PRO A 79 16.24 -11.98 -19.80
C PRO A 79 15.63 -11.95 -18.39
N PRO A 80 15.24 -13.09 -17.79
CA PRO A 80 14.52 -13.12 -16.52
C PRO A 80 15.16 -12.27 -15.41
N LEU A 81 16.48 -12.37 -15.25
CA LEU A 81 17.25 -11.59 -14.27
C LEU A 81 17.10 -10.07 -14.49
N LEU A 82 17.21 -9.60 -15.73
CA LEU A 82 17.12 -8.17 -16.05
C LEU A 82 15.69 -7.66 -15.84
N GLY A 83 14.68 -8.42 -16.29
CA GLY A 83 13.28 -8.11 -16.03
C GLY A 83 12.99 -8.02 -14.53
N GLU A 84 13.60 -8.88 -13.74
CA GLU A 84 13.45 -8.91 -12.29
C GLU A 84 14.10 -7.71 -11.57
N VAL A 85 15.28 -7.28 -12.03
CA VAL A 85 15.96 -6.07 -11.53
C VAL A 85 15.17 -4.81 -11.91
N ILE A 86 14.73 -4.69 -13.16
CA ILE A 86 13.93 -3.54 -13.61
C ILE A 86 12.59 -3.48 -12.87
N TRP A 87 11.96 -4.63 -12.59
CA TRP A 87 10.75 -4.65 -11.78
C TRP A 87 10.94 -4.06 -10.38
N ARG A 88 12.09 -4.33 -9.74
CA ARG A 88 12.43 -3.72 -8.44
C ARG A 88 12.70 -2.23 -8.57
N LEU A 89 13.36 -1.79 -9.66
CA LEU A 89 13.54 -0.37 -9.95
C LEU A 89 12.19 0.35 -10.07
N VAL A 90 11.24 -0.22 -10.81
CA VAL A 90 9.88 0.35 -10.97
C VAL A 90 9.16 0.42 -9.63
N ASN A 91 9.18 -0.67 -8.85
CA ASN A 91 8.53 -0.71 -7.54
C ASN A 91 9.10 0.30 -6.53
N ILE A 92 10.43 0.28 -6.35
CA ILE A 92 11.12 1.15 -5.38
C ILE A 92 11.08 2.59 -5.86
N GLY A 93 11.30 2.85 -7.15
CA GLY A 93 11.26 4.19 -7.73
C GLY A 93 9.88 4.84 -7.62
N THR A 94 8.81 4.09 -7.94
CA THR A 94 7.43 4.59 -7.81
C THR A 94 7.11 4.92 -6.35
N LEU A 95 7.54 4.07 -5.41
CA LEU A 95 7.36 4.34 -3.99
C LEU A 95 8.12 5.59 -3.54
N ALA A 96 9.40 5.72 -3.90
CA ALA A 96 10.24 6.86 -3.55
C ALA A 96 9.66 8.18 -4.11
N LEU A 97 9.18 8.19 -5.35
CA LEU A 97 8.49 9.33 -5.96
C LEU A 97 7.19 9.70 -5.23
N GLY A 98 6.40 8.69 -4.85
CA GLY A 98 5.20 8.86 -4.03
C GLY A 98 5.53 9.45 -2.66
N PHE A 99 6.54 8.91 -1.98
CA PHE A 99 7.03 9.41 -0.69
C PHE A 99 7.49 10.87 -0.77
N HIS A 100 8.30 11.21 -1.77
CA HIS A 100 8.79 12.57 -1.95
C HIS A 100 7.63 13.55 -2.17
N SER A 101 6.69 13.19 -3.05
CA SER A 101 5.51 14.02 -3.34
C SER A 101 4.62 14.20 -2.12
N PHE A 102 4.42 13.13 -1.34
CA PHE A 102 3.59 13.12 -0.14
C PHE A 102 4.25 13.86 1.02
N ALA A 103 5.56 13.72 1.22
CA ALA A 103 6.33 14.47 2.21
C ALA A 103 6.22 15.99 1.97
N ARG A 104 6.38 16.42 0.71
CA ARG A 104 6.24 17.84 0.33
C ARG A 104 4.84 18.37 0.56
N LEU A 105 3.81 17.56 0.30
CA LEU A 105 2.42 17.95 0.61
C LEU A 105 2.21 18.05 2.12
N ALA A 106 2.64 17.05 2.88
CA ALA A 106 2.43 17.00 4.33
C ALA A 106 3.19 18.08 5.12
N ALA A 107 4.29 18.58 4.58
CA ALA A 107 5.07 19.69 5.14
C ALA A 107 4.83 21.04 4.44
N GLU A 108 3.83 21.17 3.55
CA GLU A 108 3.65 22.37 2.71
C GLU A 108 3.49 23.67 3.51
N LYS A 109 2.90 23.59 4.72
CA LYS A 109 2.73 24.73 5.64
C LYS A 109 3.84 24.86 6.69
N SER A 110 4.87 24.01 6.61
CA SER A 110 6.00 24.00 7.53
C SER A 110 7.27 24.47 6.82
N ARG A 111 8.24 24.95 7.59
CA ARG A 111 9.59 25.23 7.08
C ARG A 111 10.48 23.97 7.08
N GLU A 112 10.02 22.89 7.69
CA GLU A 112 10.78 21.65 7.89
C GLU A 112 10.77 20.75 6.65
N GLU A 113 11.91 20.11 6.37
CA GLU A 113 12.01 19.05 5.35
C GLU A 113 11.84 17.68 6.01
N ILE A 114 10.71 17.01 5.75
CA ILE A 114 10.37 15.74 6.43
C ILE A 114 10.70 14.50 5.60
N PHE A 115 10.99 14.64 4.30
CA PHE A 115 11.27 13.51 3.40
C PHE A 115 12.44 12.61 3.87
N PRO A 116 13.55 13.14 4.41
CA PRO A 116 14.65 12.33 4.92
C PRO A 116 14.27 11.47 6.13
N MET A 117 13.57 12.07 7.11
CA MET A 117 13.08 11.33 8.29
C MET A 117 12.04 10.28 7.88
N MET A 118 11.15 10.62 6.95
CA MET A 118 10.20 9.67 6.41
C MET A 118 10.90 8.48 5.71
N THR A 119 11.96 8.76 4.97
CA THR A 119 12.76 7.72 4.29
C THR A 119 13.44 6.79 5.30
N LEU A 120 14.02 7.34 6.37
CA LEU A 120 14.65 6.55 7.44
C LEU A 120 13.68 5.57 8.09
N VAL A 121 12.43 6.00 8.35
CA VAL A 121 11.38 5.14 8.92
C VAL A 121 10.86 4.12 7.90
N ALA A 122 10.77 4.49 6.63
CA ALA A 122 10.16 3.67 5.59
C ALA A 122 11.06 2.51 5.11
N ILE A 123 12.38 2.68 5.07
CA ILE A 123 13.30 1.67 4.54
C ILE A 123 13.15 0.32 5.27
N PRO A 124 13.20 0.25 6.63
CA PRO A 124 13.02 -1.01 7.33
C PRO A 124 11.67 -1.68 7.04
N LEU A 125 10.59 -0.90 6.97
CA LEU A 125 9.23 -1.39 6.72
C LEU A 125 9.03 -1.92 5.31
N THR A 126 9.79 -1.41 4.33
CA THR A 126 9.66 -1.78 2.92
C THR A 126 10.63 -2.89 2.50
N TRP A 127 11.63 -3.19 3.35
CA TRP A 127 12.71 -4.13 3.05
C TRP A 127 12.24 -5.49 2.54
N ASP A 128 11.38 -6.18 3.28
CA ASP A 128 10.98 -7.55 2.93
C ASP A 128 10.13 -7.58 1.65
N CYS A 129 9.27 -6.58 1.48
CA CYS A 129 8.48 -6.39 0.27
C CYS A 129 9.35 -6.04 -0.95
N ALA A 130 10.38 -5.22 -0.77
CA ALA A 130 11.35 -4.86 -1.82
C ALA A 130 12.18 -6.07 -2.25
N ARG A 131 12.66 -6.85 -1.27
CA ARG A 131 13.41 -8.09 -1.51
C ARG A 131 12.58 -9.11 -2.29
N ASN A 132 11.32 -9.28 -1.89
CA ASN A 132 10.38 -10.21 -2.52
C ASN A 132 9.95 -9.79 -3.94
N GLY A 133 10.05 -8.51 -4.28
CA GLY A 133 9.60 -7.99 -5.59
C GLY A 133 8.09 -7.87 -5.71
N GLN A 134 7.37 -7.72 -4.60
CA GLN A 134 5.92 -7.66 -4.61
C GLN A 134 5.42 -6.28 -5.09
N ALA A 135 4.37 -6.27 -5.92
CA ALA A 135 3.76 -5.05 -6.47
C ALA A 135 3.19 -4.08 -5.42
N THR A 136 3.17 -4.46 -4.14
CA THR A 136 2.67 -3.62 -3.03
C THR A 136 3.43 -2.29 -2.94
N LEU A 137 4.73 -2.24 -3.27
CA LEU A 137 5.49 -1.00 -3.23
C LEU A 137 5.07 -0.02 -4.33
N ALA A 138 4.98 -0.48 -5.59
CA ALA A 138 4.44 0.34 -6.68
C ALA A 138 3.01 0.79 -6.38
N LEU A 139 2.15 -0.11 -5.93
CA LEU A 139 0.79 0.21 -5.51
C LEU A 139 0.78 1.35 -4.47
N THR A 140 1.58 1.22 -3.41
CA THR A 140 1.64 2.22 -2.33
C THR A 140 2.15 3.56 -2.85
N GLY A 141 3.17 3.56 -3.72
CA GLY A 141 3.64 4.78 -4.38
C GLY A 141 2.57 5.46 -5.22
N LEU A 142 1.81 4.68 -6.00
CA LEU A 142 0.67 5.18 -6.78
C LEU A 142 -0.46 5.71 -5.90
N MET A 143 -0.74 5.07 -4.76
CA MET A 143 -1.71 5.56 -3.77
C MET A 143 -1.30 6.94 -3.25
N LEU A 144 -0.02 7.13 -2.93
CA LEU A 144 0.52 8.42 -2.49
C LEU A 144 0.41 9.48 -3.59
N LEU A 145 0.82 9.16 -4.82
CA LEU A 145 0.69 10.07 -5.96
C LEU A 145 -0.78 10.45 -6.23
N ALA A 146 -1.69 9.49 -6.11
CA ALA A 146 -3.13 9.74 -6.26
C ALA A 146 -3.66 10.71 -5.21
N VAL A 147 -3.40 10.50 -3.92
CA VAL A 147 -3.88 11.43 -2.87
C VAL A 147 -3.23 12.81 -2.98
N VAL A 148 -1.98 12.89 -3.44
CA VAL A 148 -1.29 14.16 -3.67
C VAL A 148 -1.92 14.92 -4.85
N ASP A 149 -2.17 14.25 -5.96
CA ASP A 149 -2.79 14.89 -7.12
C ASP A 149 -4.27 15.24 -6.84
N VAL A 150 -4.99 14.46 -6.01
CA VAL A 150 -6.32 14.83 -5.50
C VAL A 150 -6.26 16.08 -4.62
N ALA A 151 -5.28 16.18 -3.72
CA ALA A 151 -5.13 17.37 -2.86
C ALA A 151 -4.78 18.64 -3.64
N ARG A 152 -4.27 18.50 -4.87
CA ARG A 152 -3.86 19.57 -5.78
C ARG A 152 -4.81 19.76 -6.96
N ASP A 153 -6.02 19.20 -6.88
CA ASP A 153 -7.06 19.29 -7.91
C ASP A 153 -6.64 18.77 -9.32
N ARG A 154 -5.63 17.90 -9.40
CA ARG A 154 -5.12 17.31 -10.65
C ARG A 154 -5.85 16.00 -10.97
N TRP A 155 -7.16 16.11 -11.18
CA TRP A 155 -8.07 14.97 -11.20
C TRP A 155 -7.71 13.86 -12.19
N TRP A 156 -7.36 14.19 -13.43
CA TRP A 156 -7.04 13.17 -14.44
C TRP A 156 -5.75 12.43 -14.16
N ARG A 157 -4.75 13.11 -13.59
CA ARG A 157 -3.52 12.45 -13.12
C ARG A 157 -3.82 11.53 -11.94
N ALA A 158 -4.64 11.97 -10.99
CA ALA A 158 -5.09 11.11 -9.91
C ALA A 158 -5.85 9.88 -10.42
N THR A 159 -6.77 10.04 -11.39
CA THR A 159 -7.47 8.93 -12.04
C THR A 159 -6.49 7.97 -12.71
N LEU A 160 -5.48 8.47 -13.43
CA LEU A 160 -4.43 7.64 -14.02
C LEU A 160 -3.72 6.80 -12.95
N TRP A 161 -3.30 7.40 -11.83
CA TRP A 161 -2.65 6.66 -10.74
C TRP A 161 -3.55 5.60 -10.11
N LEU A 162 -4.83 5.92 -9.90
CA LEU A 162 -5.82 4.97 -9.39
C LEU A 162 -6.01 3.80 -10.36
N CYS A 163 -6.16 4.06 -11.67
CA CYS A 163 -6.30 3.02 -12.69
C CYS A 163 -5.05 2.13 -12.77
N LEU A 164 -3.84 2.72 -12.80
CA LEU A 164 -2.59 1.97 -12.81
C LEU A 164 -2.43 1.11 -11.54
N GLY A 165 -2.84 1.64 -10.38
CA GLY A 165 -2.81 0.88 -9.14
C GLY A 165 -3.77 -0.31 -9.15
N ILE A 166 -5.01 -0.13 -9.65
CA ILE A 166 -5.99 -1.22 -9.78
C ILE A 166 -5.45 -2.27 -10.75
N ALA A 167 -4.89 -1.82 -11.88
CA ALA A 167 -4.30 -2.68 -12.90
C ALA A 167 -3.17 -3.55 -12.33
N LEU A 168 -2.31 -2.98 -11.46
CA LEU A 168 -1.23 -3.72 -10.81
C LEU A 168 -1.72 -4.64 -9.69
N LYS A 169 -2.63 -4.16 -8.84
CA LYS A 169 -3.09 -4.88 -7.66
C LYS A 169 -4.51 -4.43 -7.25
N PRO A 170 -5.48 -5.36 -7.15
CA PRO A 170 -6.89 -5.03 -6.84
C PRO A 170 -7.10 -4.23 -5.55
N LEU A 171 -6.17 -4.27 -4.60
CA LEU A 171 -6.26 -3.50 -3.35
C LEU A 171 -6.41 -1.99 -3.56
N MET A 172 -5.94 -1.44 -4.69
CA MET A 172 -6.16 -0.02 -5.03
C MET A 172 -7.64 0.36 -5.10
N LEU A 173 -8.53 -0.60 -5.37
CA LEU A 173 -9.97 -0.37 -5.50
C LEU A 173 -10.54 0.30 -4.25
N VAL A 174 -10.02 -0.02 -3.05
CA VAL A 174 -10.43 0.60 -1.80
C VAL A 174 -10.20 2.11 -1.82
N LEU A 175 -8.99 2.55 -2.18
CA LEU A 175 -8.68 3.98 -2.24
C LEU A 175 -9.44 4.66 -3.38
N ALA A 176 -9.57 4.00 -4.54
CA ALA A 176 -10.29 4.55 -5.68
C ALA A 176 -11.77 4.80 -5.36
N LEU A 177 -12.45 3.83 -4.73
CA LEU A 177 -13.82 3.96 -4.27
C LEU A 177 -13.96 5.01 -3.17
N LEU A 178 -13.05 5.03 -2.19
CA LEU A 178 -13.05 6.03 -1.13
C LEU A 178 -12.92 7.45 -1.69
N ILE A 179 -11.95 7.70 -2.56
CA ILE A 179 -11.74 9.00 -3.20
C ILE A 179 -12.94 9.36 -4.09
N GLY A 180 -13.43 8.42 -4.90
CA GLY A 180 -14.60 8.62 -5.76
C GLY A 180 -15.87 8.95 -4.97
N ALA A 181 -16.01 8.42 -3.76
CA ALA A 181 -17.15 8.66 -2.87
C ALA A 181 -17.05 9.99 -2.11
N ILE A 182 -15.84 10.41 -1.71
CA ILE A 182 -15.69 11.63 -0.90
C ILE A 182 -15.41 12.87 -1.75
N VAL A 183 -14.77 12.76 -2.92
CA VAL A 183 -14.38 13.90 -3.77
C VAL A 183 -15.25 13.98 -5.03
N ARG A 184 -16.19 14.95 -5.07
CA ARG A 184 -17.19 15.08 -6.13
C ARG A 184 -16.63 15.13 -7.57
N PRO A 185 -15.55 15.89 -7.88
CA PRO A 185 -14.94 15.83 -9.21
C PRO A 185 -14.35 14.45 -9.57
N MET A 186 -13.96 13.66 -8.57
CA MET A 186 -13.38 12.34 -8.79
C MET A 186 -14.44 11.28 -9.05
N THR A 187 -15.69 11.43 -8.58
CA THR A 187 -16.74 10.40 -8.71
C THR A 187 -16.88 9.88 -10.14
N TRP A 188 -17.19 10.76 -11.10
CA TRP A 188 -17.38 10.33 -12.48
C TRP A 188 -16.06 9.98 -13.19
N ARG A 189 -14.94 10.63 -12.81
CA ARG A 189 -13.63 10.33 -13.42
C ARG A 189 -13.11 8.97 -13.01
N THR A 190 -13.33 8.56 -11.76
CA THR A 190 -13.06 7.20 -11.30
C THR A 190 -13.95 6.20 -12.01
N LEU A 191 -15.25 6.50 -12.22
CA LEU A 191 -16.14 5.64 -13.02
C LEU A 191 -15.64 5.48 -14.46
N VAL A 192 -15.30 6.58 -15.14
CA VAL A 192 -14.74 6.54 -16.49
C VAL A 192 -13.42 5.77 -16.52
N GLY A 193 -12.53 6.02 -15.57
CA GLY A 193 -11.26 5.30 -15.44
C GLY A 193 -11.45 3.80 -15.22
N MET A 194 -12.42 3.39 -14.40
CA MET A 194 -12.77 1.98 -14.20
C MET A 194 -13.37 1.35 -15.45
N ALA A 195 -14.21 2.07 -16.19
CA ALA A 195 -14.77 1.60 -17.46
C ALA A 195 -13.67 1.40 -18.52
N VAL A 196 -12.79 2.39 -18.68
CA VAL A 196 -11.62 2.28 -19.59
C VAL A 196 -10.72 1.13 -19.17
N LEU A 197 -10.46 0.97 -17.87
CA LEU A 197 -9.68 -0.16 -17.38
C LEU A 197 -10.39 -1.49 -17.69
N ALA A 198 -11.68 -1.64 -17.39
CA ALA A 198 -12.42 -2.87 -17.68
C ALA A 198 -12.49 -3.22 -19.17
N LEU A 199 -12.36 -2.25 -20.07
CA LEU A 199 -12.36 -2.49 -21.52
C LEU A 199 -10.96 -2.69 -22.11
N SER A 200 -9.90 -2.24 -21.44
CA SER A 200 -8.56 -2.24 -22.02
C SER A 200 -7.99 -3.62 -22.39
N PRO A 201 -8.28 -4.74 -21.69
CA PRO A 201 -7.74 -6.04 -22.09
C PRO A 201 -8.26 -6.55 -23.43
N PHE A 202 -9.43 -6.09 -23.88
CA PHE A 202 -9.96 -6.40 -25.21
C PHE A 202 -9.13 -5.81 -26.36
N LEU A 203 -8.24 -4.84 -26.07
CA LEU A 203 -7.28 -4.31 -27.04
C LEU A 203 -6.07 -5.24 -27.25
N PHE A 204 -5.85 -6.20 -26.34
CA PHE A 204 -4.64 -7.01 -26.31
C PHE A 204 -4.88 -8.51 -26.52
N GLN A 205 -6.13 -8.96 -26.55
CA GLN A 205 -6.51 -10.38 -26.70
C GLN A 205 -7.90 -10.57 -27.31
N HIS A 206 -8.18 -11.79 -27.75
CA HIS A 206 -9.49 -12.17 -28.30
C HIS A 206 -10.61 -12.00 -27.25
N PRO A 207 -11.78 -11.39 -27.59
CA PRO A 207 -12.82 -11.06 -26.62
C PRO A 207 -13.31 -12.25 -25.77
N PHE A 208 -13.45 -13.44 -26.37
CA PHE A 208 -13.87 -14.63 -25.65
C PHE A 208 -12.87 -15.06 -24.57
N TYR A 209 -11.57 -14.98 -24.87
CA TYR A 209 -10.51 -15.28 -23.90
C TYR A 209 -10.51 -14.25 -22.76
N VAL A 210 -10.69 -12.96 -23.07
CA VAL A 210 -10.77 -11.90 -22.04
C VAL A 210 -11.93 -12.16 -21.06
N LEU A 211 -13.11 -12.50 -21.57
CA LEU A 211 -14.27 -12.84 -20.74
C LEU A 211 -14.01 -14.07 -19.86
N GLN A 212 -13.35 -15.10 -20.39
CA GLN A 212 -12.93 -16.26 -19.60
C GLN A 212 -11.97 -15.88 -18.48
N GLN A 213 -10.98 -15.02 -18.75
CA GLN A 213 -10.05 -14.57 -17.71
C GLN A 213 -10.73 -13.69 -16.67
N TYR A 214 -11.74 -12.88 -17.01
CA TYR A 214 -12.54 -12.18 -16.00
C TYR A 214 -13.33 -13.13 -15.10
N SER A 215 -13.96 -14.15 -15.67
CA SER A 215 -14.63 -15.20 -14.88
C SER A 215 -13.64 -15.93 -13.98
N GLY A 216 -12.46 -16.31 -14.51
CA GLY A 216 -11.41 -16.97 -13.74
C GLY A 216 -10.87 -16.09 -12.62
N CYS A 217 -10.68 -14.78 -12.86
CA CYS A 217 -10.26 -13.82 -11.85
C CYS A 217 -11.29 -13.73 -10.71
N TRP A 218 -12.57 -13.67 -11.03
CA TRP A 218 -13.64 -13.63 -10.04
C TRP A 218 -13.62 -14.88 -9.16
N GLN A 219 -13.64 -16.07 -9.77
CA GLN A 219 -13.59 -17.35 -9.06
C GLN A 219 -12.35 -17.46 -8.17
N ASN A 220 -11.17 -17.12 -8.71
CA ASN A 220 -9.91 -17.19 -7.97
C ASN A 220 -9.86 -16.19 -6.81
N THR A 221 -10.43 -14.99 -6.98
CA THR A 221 -10.53 -13.99 -5.90
C THR A 221 -11.47 -14.46 -4.79
N THR A 222 -12.60 -15.09 -5.14
CA THR A 222 -13.52 -15.66 -4.15
C THR A 222 -12.88 -16.83 -3.39
N ALA A 223 -12.18 -17.73 -4.08
CA ALA A 223 -11.45 -18.83 -3.46
C ALA A 223 -10.34 -18.31 -2.52
N ALA A 224 -9.57 -17.32 -2.98
CA ALA A 224 -8.53 -16.67 -2.19
C ALA A 224 -9.06 -16.04 -0.89
N ALA A 225 -10.21 -15.36 -0.98
CA ALA A 225 -10.86 -14.76 0.18
C ALA A 225 -11.31 -15.82 1.18
N HIS A 226 -11.91 -16.92 0.69
CA HIS A 226 -12.37 -18.02 1.53
C HIS A 226 -11.19 -18.71 2.24
N VAL A 227 -10.13 -19.07 1.52
CA VAL A 227 -8.93 -19.68 2.15
C VAL A 227 -8.36 -18.77 3.24
N GLY A 228 -8.33 -17.47 2.96
CA GLY A 228 -7.81 -16.50 3.88
C GLY A 228 -8.59 -16.31 5.17
N VAL A 229 -9.90 -16.58 5.12
CA VAL A 229 -10.83 -16.43 6.24
C VAL A 229 -11.02 -17.74 7.00
N ALA A 230 -11.16 -18.85 6.28
CA ALA A 230 -11.65 -20.10 6.83
C ALA A 230 -10.57 -21.17 7.05
N VAL A 231 -9.46 -21.17 6.29
CA VAL A 231 -8.54 -22.33 6.24
C VAL A 231 -7.19 -22.03 6.88
N GLN A 232 -6.39 -21.12 6.32
CA GLN A 232 -5.00 -20.91 6.74
C GLN A 232 -4.81 -19.68 7.64
N GLY A 233 -5.68 -18.67 7.52
CA GLY A 233 -5.56 -17.42 8.24
C GLY A 233 -4.37 -16.57 7.78
N TRP A 234 -4.63 -15.51 7.00
CA TRP A 234 -3.57 -14.51 6.71
C TRP A 234 -3.38 -13.56 7.89
N THR A 235 -2.31 -12.76 7.85
CA THR A 235 -1.91 -11.77 8.86
C THR A 235 -2.99 -10.70 9.07
N SER A 236 -4.02 -11.03 9.85
CA SER A 236 -5.24 -10.24 10.07
C SER A 236 -5.67 -10.28 11.55
N PRO A 237 -6.48 -9.30 12.02
CA PRO A 237 -6.98 -9.28 13.40
C PRO A 237 -7.81 -10.51 13.77
N PHE A 238 -8.51 -11.13 12.80
CA PHE A 238 -9.30 -12.33 13.04
C PHE A 238 -8.44 -13.53 13.40
N VAL A 239 -7.23 -13.62 12.85
CA VAL A 239 -6.25 -14.64 13.26
C VAL A 239 -5.75 -14.37 14.68
N SER A 240 -5.49 -13.10 15.03
CA SER A 240 -5.13 -12.74 16.40
C SER A 240 -6.23 -13.11 17.41
N LEU A 241 -7.51 -12.93 17.04
CA LEU A 241 -8.65 -13.38 17.86
C LEU A 241 -8.74 -14.90 17.96
N ARG A 242 -8.48 -15.62 16.85
CA ARG A 242 -8.46 -17.09 16.84
C ARG A 242 -7.38 -17.65 17.76
N LEU A 243 -6.20 -17.03 17.81
CA LEU A 243 -5.14 -17.38 18.77
C LEU A 243 -5.57 -17.18 20.24
N ALA A 244 -6.50 -16.26 20.49
CA ALA A 244 -7.12 -16.05 21.79
C ALA A 244 -8.35 -16.95 22.04
N GLY A 245 -8.62 -17.93 21.17
CA GLY A 245 -9.74 -18.86 21.27
C GLY A 245 -11.09 -18.32 20.77
N ILE A 246 -11.11 -17.15 20.11
CA ILE A 246 -12.33 -16.53 19.58
C ILE A 246 -12.36 -16.73 18.05
N ASP A 247 -13.20 -17.65 17.57
CA ASP A 247 -13.40 -17.84 16.13
C ASP A 247 -14.59 -17.02 15.62
N VAL A 248 -14.33 -16.19 14.60
CA VAL A 248 -15.34 -15.32 14.00
C VAL A 248 -15.72 -15.92 12.64
N PRO A 249 -17.00 -16.31 12.43
CA PRO A 249 -17.41 -16.94 11.18
C PRO A 249 -17.26 -15.98 9.99
N GLU A 250 -17.09 -16.52 8.78
CA GLU A 250 -16.83 -15.76 7.56
C GLU A 250 -17.86 -14.63 7.31
N ARG A 251 -19.15 -14.89 7.56
CA ARG A 251 -20.22 -13.89 7.47
C ARG A 251 -20.03 -12.75 8.48
N GLY A 252 -19.60 -13.08 9.70
CA GLY A 252 -19.27 -12.10 10.74
C GLY A 252 -18.06 -11.25 10.37
N GLN A 253 -17.00 -11.87 9.85
CA GLN A 253 -15.83 -11.13 9.35
C GLN A 253 -16.22 -10.18 8.21
N THR A 254 -17.05 -10.63 7.28
CA THR A 254 -17.55 -9.81 6.17
C THR A 254 -18.38 -8.62 6.67
N ALA A 255 -19.29 -8.84 7.62
CA ALA A 255 -20.06 -7.76 8.24
C ALA A 255 -19.15 -6.72 8.91
N ILE A 256 -18.14 -7.16 9.67
CA ILE A 256 -17.15 -6.29 10.32
C ILE A 256 -16.38 -5.47 9.27
N ARG A 257 -15.96 -6.08 8.15
CA ARG A 257 -15.27 -5.38 7.06
C ARG A 257 -16.13 -4.29 6.41
N ILE A 258 -17.44 -4.55 6.24
CA ILE A 258 -18.39 -3.58 5.69
C ILE A 258 -18.58 -2.42 6.67
N VAL A 259 -18.81 -2.70 7.95
CA VAL A 259 -18.94 -1.68 8.99
C VAL A 259 -17.67 -0.82 9.06
N ALA A 260 -16.50 -1.45 9.06
CA ALA A 260 -15.22 -0.75 9.04
C ALA A 260 -15.08 0.14 7.78
N ALA A 261 -15.52 -0.31 6.61
CA ALA A 261 -15.47 0.49 5.39
C ALA A 261 -16.35 1.75 5.49
N VAL A 262 -17.57 1.60 6.03
CA VAL A 262 -18.48 2.73 6.28
C VAL A 262 -17.87 3.70 7.28
N ILE A 263 -17.26 3.22 8.37
CA ILE A 263 -16.55 4.06 9.34
C ILE A 263 -15.38 4.81 8.68
N THR A 264 -14.54 4.13 7.91
CA THR A 264 -13.43 4.76 7.16
C THR A 264 -13.94 5.84 6.21
N TRP A 265 -15.05 5.60 5.51
CA TRP A 265 -15.69 6.60 4.65
C TRP A 265 -16.20 7.81 5.45
N MET A 266 -16.96 7.60 6.54
CA MET A 266 -17.48 8.67 7.40
C MET A 266 -16.35 9.53 7.99
N LEU A 267 -15.29 8.89 8.49
CA LEU A 267 -14.11 9.60 9.02
C LEU A 267 -13.37 10.38 7.94
N SER A 268 -13.29 9.84 6.71
CA SER A 268 -12.70 10.56 5.57
C SER A 268 -13.51 11.79 5.17
N VAL A 269 -14.84 11.71 5.22
CA VAL A 269 -15.73 12.87 5.03
C VAL A 269 -15.52 13.90 6.14
N LEU A 270 -15.47 13.46 7.40
CA LEU A 270 -15.25 14.33 8.57
C LEU A 270 -13.92 15.09 8.47
N VAL A 271 -12.83 14.38 8.19
CA VAL A 271 -11.48 14.96 8.04
C VAL A 271 -11.47 16.02 6.95
N ARG A 272 -12.10 15.76 5.79
CA ARG A 272 -12.18 16.74 4.69
C ARG A 272 -12.98 17.99 5.02
N ARG A 273 -13.92 17.90 5.96
CA ARG A 273 -14.66 19.07 6.46
C ARG A 273 -13.88 19.85 7.51
N ARG A 274 -12.99 19.18 8.25
CA ARG A 274 -12.26 19.73 9.40
C ARG A 274 -10.89 20.30 9.05
N TYR A 275 -10.22 19.73 8.06
CA TYR A 275 -8.83 20.03 7.75
C TYR A 275 -8.66 20.51 6.31
N ASP A 276 -7.53 21.16 6.04
CA ASP A 276 -7.14 21.54 4.68
C ASP A 276 -6.86 20.32 3.79
N ALA A 277 -6.66 20.55 2.48
CA ALA A 277 -6.45 19.50 1.51
C ALA A 277 -5.22 18.62 1.83
N ALA A 278 -4.10 19.23 2.24
CA ALA A 278 -2.86 18.52 2.56
C ALA A 278 -3.02 17.58 3.77
N ARG A 279 -3.53 18.09 4.89
CA ARG A 279 -3.76 17.28 6.10
C ARG A 279 -4.88 16.26 5.87
N SER A 280 -5.88 16.59 5.07
CA SER A 280 -6.91 15.63 4.67
C SER A 280 -6.34 14.47 3.87
N ALA A 281 -5.45 14.73 2.91
CA ALA A 281 -4.79 13.68 2.14
C ALA A 281 -3.95 12.75 3.01
N VAL A 282 -3.26 13.29 4.02
CA VAL A 282 -2.50 12.49 4.99
C VAL A 282 -3.42 11.50 5.70
N PHE A 283 -4.54 11.96 6.25
CA PHE A 283 -5.47 11.11 6.96
C PHE A 283 -6.21 10.13 6.05
N VAL A 284 -6.67 10.56 4.86
CA VAL A 284 -7.35 9.68 3.90
C VAL A 284 -6.45 8.53 3.46
N PHE A 285 -5.19 8.82 3.12
CA PHE A 285 -4.21 7.77 2.82
C PHE A 285 -4.02 6.83 4.01
N SER A 286 -3.79 7.38 5.20
CA SER A 286 -3.47 6.60 6.40
C SER A 286 -4.63 5.69 6.80
N MET A 287 -5.87 6.18 6.74
CA MET A 287 -7.06 5.38 7.00
C MET A 287 -7.29 4.31 5.94
N ALA A 288 -7.04 4.60 4.65
CA ALA A 288 -7.14 3.59 3.60
C ALA A 288 -6.10 2.47 3.79
N ALA A 289 -4.85 2.82 4.13
CA ALA A 289 -3.78 1.86 4.40
C ALA A 289 -4.10 1.00 5.64
N VAL A 290 -4.57 1.62 6.73
CA VAL A 290 -5.01 0.91 7.95
C VAL A 290 -6.19 -0.01 7.66
N TYR A 291 -7.20 0.46 6.92
CA TYR A 291 -8.33 -0.37 6.52
C TYR A 291 -7.85 -1.59 5.73
N LEU A 292 -6.98 -1.39 4.74
CA LEU A 292 -6.42 -2.47 3.93
C LEU A 292 -5.65 -3.48 4.78
N MET A 293 -4.85 -3.04 5.77
CA MET A 293 -4.07 -3.98 6.59
C MET A 293 -4.94 -4.78 7.55
N LEU A 294 -5.95 -4.14 8.15
CA LEU A 294 -6.80 -4.78 9.15
C LEU A 294 -7.93 -5.62 8.54
N PHE A 295 -8.43 -5.23 7.36
CA PHE A 295 -9.70 -5.75 6.85
C PHE A 295 -9.59 -6.43 5.48
N SER A 296 -8.43 -6.43 4.83
CA SER A 296 -8.22 -7.27 3.64
C SER A 296 -8.18 -8.76 4.03
N PRO A 297 -8.88 -9.65 3.30
CA PRO A 297 -8.87 -11.08 3.57
C PRO A 297 -7.52 -11.75 3.27
N ARG A 298 -6.59 -11.05 2.62
CA ARG A 298 -5.32 -11.62 2.13
C ARG A 298 -4.12 -10.73 2.45
N THR A 299 -4.09 -10.17 3.66
CA THR A 299 -2.93 -9.39 4.10
C THR A 299 -1.77 -10.32 4.44
N GLU A 300 -0.74 -10.33 3.60
CA GLU A 300 0.54 -10.96 3.92
C GLU A 300 1.40 -10.03 4.76
N ASN A 301 2.38 -10.56 5.50
CA ASN A 301 3.29 -9.73 6.30
C ASN A 301 4.00 -8.64 5.47
N ASN A 302 4.41 -8.94 4.23
CA ASN A 302 5.01 -7.97 3.32
C ASN A 302 4.05 -6.82 2.95
N THR A 303 2.75 -7.05 3.04
CA THR A 303 1.73 -6.05 2.71
C THR A 303 1.74 -4.87 3.70
N TYR A 304 2.20 -5.11 4.94
CA TYR A 304 2.34 -4.06 5.97
C TYR A 304 3.34 -2.96 5.61
N ALA A 305 4.17 -3.15 4.59
CA ALA A 305 4.95 -2.08 3.97
C ALA A 305 4.07 -0.87 3.54
N MET A 306 2.79 -1.10 3.27
CA MET A 306 1.81 -0.06 2.92
C MET A 306 1.52 0.92 4.08
N LEU A 307 1.75 0.53 5.34
CA LEU A 307 1.71 1.46 6.48
C LEU A 307 2.96 2.32 6.59
N GLY A 308 4.03 1.98 5.87
CA GLY A 308 5.30 2.71 5.83
C GLY A 308 5.12 4.23 5.73
N PRO A 309 4.44 4.75 4.70
CA PRO A 309 4.26 6.19 4.55
C PRO A 309 3.41 6.83 5.66
N ALA A 310 2.45 6.09 6.22
CA ALA A 310 1.60 6.57 7.30
C ALA A 310 2.40 6.69 8.61
N PHE A 311 3.15 5.65 9.01
CA PHE A 311 4.05 5.76 10.16
C PHE A 311 5.08 6.86 9.95
N ALA A 312 5.73 6.87 8.78
CA ALA A 312 6.78 7.81 8.45
C ALA A 312 6.32 9.27 8.58
N VAL A 313 5.14 9.62 8.02
CA VAL A 313 4.66 11.02 8.06
C VAL A 313 4.30 11.45 9.49
N PHE A 314 3.66 10.59 10.29
CA PHE A 314 3.30 10.94 11.67
C PHE A 314 4.52 10.98 12.60
N VAL A 315 5.50 10.08 12.43
CA VAL A 315 6.79 10.15 13.14
C VAL A 315 7.52 11.44 12.80
N ALA A 316 7.68 11.76 11.51
CA ALA A 316 8.40 12.95 11.09
C ALA A 316 7.71 14.24 11.56
N ARG A 317 6.37 14.28 11.50
CA ARG A 317 5.59 15.40 12.05
C ARG A 317 5.78 15.54 13.55
N ALA A 318 5.67 14.45 14.31
CA ALA A 318 5.81 14.48 15.76
C ALA A 318 7.17 15.05 16.19
N PHE A 319 8.27 14.63 15.55
CA PHE A 319 9.60 15.12 15.90
C PHE A 319 9.92 16.53 15.35
N LEU A 320 9.60 16.80 14.09
CA LEU A 320 10.11 17.98 13.38
C LEU A 320 9.13 19.14 13.39
N ILE A 321 7.83 18.87 13.27
CA ILE A 321 6.81 19.92 13.11
C ILE A 321 6.12 20.23 14.42
N GLU A 322 5.65 19.19 15.12
CA GLU A 322 4.78 19.32 16.30
C GLU A 322 5.55 19.27 17.62
N ARG A 323 6.84 18.88 17.58
CA ARG A 323 7.74 18.78 18.73
C ARG A 323 7.20 17.91 19.88
N ARG A 324 6.35 16.92 19.55
CA ARG A 324 5.81 15.90 20.47
C ARG A 324 6.77 14.70 20.51
N PHE A 325 7.92 14.87 21.18
CA PHE A 325 9.00 13.88 21.17
C PHE A 325 8.58 12.49 21.69
N ALA A 326 7.83 12.43 22.79
CA ALA A 326 7.36 11.15 23.35
C ALA A 326 6.49 10.38 22.34
N GLU A 327 5.60 11.08 21.63
CA GLU A 327 4.78 10.50 20.57
C GLU A 327 5.64 10.01 19.40
N GLY A 328 6.64 10.80 18.99
CA GLY A 328 7.60 10.40 17.96
C GLY A 328 8.34 9.11 18.33
N ILE A 329 8.78 8.96 19.59
CA ILE A 329 9.46 7.75 20.09
C ILE A 329 8.53 6.54 20.04
N VAL A 330 7.30 6.67 20.57
CA VAL A 330 6.31 5.59 20.58
C VAL A 330 6.00 5.12 19.15
N LEU A 331 5.71 6.05 18.24
CA LEU A 331 5.40 5.72 16.85
C LEU A 331 6.61 5.11 16.12
N THR A 332 7.83 5.55 16.42
CA THR A 332 9.05 4.94 15.88
C THR A 332 9.20 3.49 16.37
N GLY A 333 8.96 3.25 17.66
CA GLY A 333 8.93 1.90 18.22
C GLY A 333 7.90 1.01 17.52
N VAL A 334 6.67 1.49 17.35
CA VAL A 334 5.61 0.78 16.62
C VAL A 334 6.01 0.46 15.18
N ALA A 335 6.62 1.42 14.48
CA ALA A 335 7.10 1.23 13.11
C ALA A 335 8.20 0.14 13.03
N LEU A 336 9.19 0.19 13.93
CA LEU A 336 10.28 -0.79 13.97
C LEU A 336 9.79 -2.19 14.33
N VAL A 337 8.91 -2.32 15.31
CA VAL A 337 8.33 -3.62 15.67
C VAL A 337 7.43 -4.15 14.55
N THR A 338 6.73 -3.28 13.82
CA THR A 338 5.96 -3.70 12.64
C THR A 338 6.88 -4.24 11.54
N ALA A 339 8.04 -3.59 11.30
CA ALA A 339 9.02 -4.08 10.32
C ALA A 339 9.60 -5.46 10.71
N GLY A 340 9.85 -5.66 12.01
CA GLY A 340 10.37 -6.91 12.57
C GLY A 340 9.29 -7.88 13.08
N SER A 341 8.02 -7.71 12.70
CA SER A 341 6.87 -8.33 13.37
C SER A 341 6.96 -9.86 13.50
N ARG A 342 7.47 -10.54 12.46
CA ARG A 342 7.66 -12.00 12.48
C ARG A 342 8.75 -12.43 13.45
N THR A 343 9.90 -11.76 13.40
CA THR A 343 11.03 -12.06 14.28
C THR A 343 10.67 -11.79 15.74
N VAL A 344 10.10 -10.62 16.01
CA VAL A 344 9.67 -10.24 17.37
C VAL A 344 8.53 -11.14 17.86
N GLY A 345 7.55 -11.44 17.01
CA GLY A 345 6.45 -12.34 17.34
C GLY A 345 6.92 -13.74 17.74
N HIS A 346 7.89 -14.30 17.00
CA HIS A 346 8.49 -15.59 17.35
C HIS A 346 9.27 -15.56 18.67
N LEU A 347 9.96 -14.45 18.97
CA LEU A 347 10.68 -14.30 20.24
C LEU A 347 9.73 -14.20 21.44
N ILE A 348 8.58 -13.51 21.28
CA ILE A 348 7.60 -13.32 22.35
C ILE A 348 6.80 -14.59 22.63
N ALA A 349 6.39 -15.30 21.57
CA ALA A 349 5.57 -16.51 21.70
C ALA A 349 6.16 -17.65 20.85
N PRO A 350 7.26 -18.28 21.32
CA PRO A 350 7.86 -19.42 20.66
C PRO A 350 6.83 -20.56 20.56
N GLY A 351 6.55 -21.03 19.34
CA GLY A 351 5.55 -22.09 19.09
C GLY A 351 4.22 -21.60 18.50
N THR A 352 4.01 -20.28 18.40
CA THR A 352 2.88 -19.71 17.63
C THR A 352 3.34 -19.22 16.26
N GLU A 353 2.45 -19.24 15.26
CA GLU A 353 2.73 -18.58 13.98
C GLU A 353 2.83 -17.06 14.19
N ALA A 354 3.95 -16.45 13.79
CA ALA A 354 4.22 -15.04 14.01
C ALA A 354 3.48 -14.12 13.00
N ILE A 355 2.17 -14.26 12.91
CA ILE A 355 1.27 -13.52 12.00
C ILE A 355 0.26 -12.63 12.74
N TRP A 356 0.43 -12.44 14.05
CA TRP A 356 -0.52 -11.70 14.91
C TRP A 356 -0.05 -10.29 15.31
N LEU A 357 1.27 -10.04 15.34
CA LEU A 357 1.84 -8.82 15.89
C LEU A 357 1.62 -7.58 15.00
N ALA A 358 1.84 -7.71 13.68
CA ALA A 358 1.60 -6.60 12.75
C ALA A 358 0.13 -6.11 12.73
N PRO A 359 -0.90 -7.00 12.76
CA PRO A 359 -2.30 -6.58 12.91
C PRO A 359 -2.58 -5.80 14.20
N VAL A 360 -2.00 -6.23 15.32
CA VAL A 360 -2.15 -5.55 16.62
C VAL A 360 -1.56 -4.13 16.55
N LEU A 361 -0.38 -3.99 15.96
CA LEU A 361 0.27 -2.68 15.79
C LEU A 361 -0.48 -1.77 14.81
N ALA A 362 -1.07 -2.34 13.75
CA ALA A 362 -1.95 -1.61 12.85
C ALA A 362 -3.24 -1.15 13.55
N ALA A 363 -3.80 -1.96 14.46
CA ALA A 363 -4.96 -1.59 15.26
C ALA A 363 -4.62 -0.48 16.28
N PHE A 364 -3.47 -0.58 16.94
CA PHE A 364 -2.94 0.50 17.78
C PHE A 364 -2.80 1.80 16.98
N PHE A 365 -2.23 1.73 15.78
CA PHE A 365 -2.11 2.90 14.92
C PHE A 365 -3.47 3.45 14.46
N ALA A 366 -4.46 2.59 14.23
CA ALA A 366 -5.83 3.01 13.95
C ALA A 366 -6.43 3.85 15.09
N VAL A 367 -6.27 3.39 16.34
CA VAL A 367 -6.70 4.13 17.54
C VAL A 367 -5.96 5.46 17.64
N TYR A 368 -4.65 5.47 17.41
CA TYR A 368 -3.87 6.70 17.35
C TYR A 368 -4.44 7.69 16.31
N LEU A 369 -4.73 7.24 15.07
CA LEU A 369 -5.34 8.11 14.05
C LEU A 369 -6.68 8.69 14.50
N LEU A 370 -7.53 7.89 15.15
CA LEU A 370 -8.81 8.37 15.69
C LEU A 370 -8.60 9.51 16.68
N VAL A 371 -7.71 9.35 17.65
CA VAL A 371 -7.37 10.41 18.61
C VAL A 371 -6.91 11.68 17.87
N ARG A 372 -6.03 11.54 16.88
CA ARG A 372 -5.48 12.66 16.09
C ARG A 372 -6.51 13.37 15.20
N ILE A 373 -7.57 12.69 14.78
CA ILE A 373 -8.68 13.30 14.02
C ILE A 373 -9.52 14.22 14.90
N PHE A 374 -9.70 13.85 16.18
CA PHE A 374 -10.54 14.60 17.12
C PHE A 374 -9.76 15.65 17.93
N GLU A 375 -8.43 15.58 18.00
CA GLU A 375 -7.61 16.66 18.54
C GLU A 375 -7.93 18.00 17.84
N ARG A 376 -8.01 19.08 18.63
CA ARG A 376 -8.27 20.43 18.10
C ARG A 376 -7.14 20.82 17.15
N PRO A 377 -7.43 21.31 15.93
CA PRO A 377 -6.39 21.92 15.11
C PRO A 377 -5.76 23.07 15.90
N PRO A 378 -4.42 23.21 15.91
CA PRO A 378 -3.77 24.33 16.59
C PRO A 378 -4.31 25.65 16.02
N ASN A 379 -4.55 26.60 16.93
CA ASN A 379 -5.16 27.89 16.60
C ASN A 379 -4.20 28.66 15.66
N PRO A 380 -4.65 29.16 14.50
CA PRO A 380 -3.77 29.87 13.55
C PRO A 380 -3.16 31.17 14.10
N VAL A 381 -3.61 31.63 15.27
CA VAL A 381 -3.14 32.85 15.95
C VAL A 381 -1.88 32.62 16.79
N GLU A 382 -1.59 31.38 17.22
CA GLU A 382 -0.44 31.08 18.09
C GLU A 382 0.84 30.71 17.32
N ALA A 383 0.80 30.72 15.98
CA ALA A 383 1.91 30.35 15.11
C ALA A 383 2.61 31.54 14.41
N ARG A 384 2.48 32.75 14.96
CA ARG A 384 3.21 33.95 14.50
C ARG A 384 4.34 34.30 15.45
#